data_AF-A0A0K0LBM6-F1
#
_entry.id   AF-A0A0K0LBM6-F1
#
_cell.length_a   1.000
_cell.length_b   1.000
_cell.length_c   1.000
_cell.angle_alpha   90.00
_cell.angle_beta   90.00
_cell.angle_gamma   90.00
#
_symmetry.space_group_name_H-M   'P 1'
#
loop_
_entity.id
_entity.type
_entity.pdbx_description
1 polymer ?
#
loop_
_entity_poly.entity_id
_entity_poly.type
_entity_poly.pdbx_seq_one_letter_code
_entity_poly.pdbx_strand_id
1 'polypeptide(L)'
;QLAGDDMEVSPNELMSILNKIISKHADLKTDGFTIESCGSMVAVMDSDSTGKLGFEEFKYLWNNIKKWQAVYKQYDADHSGVIGADELPNAFRAAGFPLSDQVFQLIIRRYSDDNGNMDFDNYIGCLVRLDAM
;
A
#
# COMPACT_ATOMS: atom_id res chain seq x y z
N GLN A 1 6.67 -10.99 18.70
CA GLN A 1 7.68 -10.98 17.61
C GLN A 1 6.98 -10.65 16.31
N LEU A 2 7.60 -9.82 15.46
CA LEU A 2 7.07 -9.39 14.15
C LEU A 2 7.77 -10.10 12.98
N ALA A 3 9.03 -10.50 13.16
CA ALA A 3 9.78 -11.42 12.31
C ALA A 3 9.95 -12.76 13.05
N GLY A 4 9.97 -13.86 12.30
CA GLY A 4 10.21 -15.20 12.79
C GLY A 4 11.64 -15.41 13.30
N ASP A 5 12.03 -16.68 13.45
CA ASP A 5 13.36 -17.07 13.97
C ASP A 5 14.52 -16.69 13.03
N ASP A 6 14.22 -16.35 11.77
CA ASP A 6 15.17 -15.96 10.72
C ASP A 6 15.46 -14.45 10.68
N MET A 7 14.77 -13.64 11.49
CA MET A 7 14.87 -12.17 11.51
C MET A 7 14.49 -11.48 10.18
N GLU A 8 13.78 -12.19 9.31
CA GLU A 8 13.26 -11.66 8.05
C GLU A 8 11.72 -11.63 8.07
N VAL A 9 11.12 -10.89 7.16
CA VAL A 9 9.67 -10.78 7.03
C VAL A 9 9.22 -11.44 5.73
N SER A 10 8.58 -12.59 5.85
CA SER A 10 7.94 -13.29 4.74
C SER A 10 6.62 -12.62 4.30
N PRO A 11 6.09 -12.95 3.11
CA PRO A 11 4.79 -12.46 2.67
C PRO A 11 3.64 -12.73 3.65
N ASN A 12 3.65 -13.88 4.32
CA ASN A 12 2.64 -14.25 5.32
C ASN A 12 2.72 -13.38 6.59
N GLU A 13 3.95 -13.06 7.02
CA GLU A 13 4.17 -12.18 8.16
C GLU A 13 3.80 -10.75 7.81
N LEU A 14 4.18 -10.26 6.63
CA LEU A 14 3.77 -8.94 6.13
C LEU A 14 2.24 -8.81 6.10
N MET A 15 1.54 -9.81 5.56
CA MET A 15 0.07 -9.87 5.54
C MET A 15 -0.51 -9.77 6.96
N SER A 16 0.02 -10.56 7.89
CA SER A 16 -0.42 -10.55 9.28
C SER A 16 -0.18 -9.19 9.96
N ILE A 17 0.94 -8.54 9.66
CA ILE A 17 1.28 -7.21 10.18
C ILE A 17 0.31 -6.17 9.65
N LEU A 18 0.11 -6.10 8.33
CA LEU A 18 -0.73 -5.08 7.69
C LEU A 18 -2.20 -5.23 8.11
N ASN A 19 -2.74 -6.45 8.12
CA ASN A 19 -4.11 -6.69 8.57
C ASN A 19 -4.31 -6.40 10.07
N LYS A 20 -3.27 -6.56 10.88
CA LYS A 20 -3.30 -6.16 12.30
C LYS A 20 -3.32 -4.64 12.50
N ILE A 21 -2.77 -3.86 11.57
CA ILE A 21 -2.88 -2.39 11.58
C ILE A 21 -4.29 -1.98 11.20
N ILE A 22 -4.81 -2.53 10.10
CA ILE A 22 -6.15 -2.24 9.58
C ILE A 22 -7.20 -2.47 10.67
N SER A 23 -7.11 -3.59 11.41
CA SER A 23 -8.08 -3.89 12.48
C SER A 23 -8.10 -2.86 13.62
N LYS A 24 -7.11 -1.95 13.70
CA LYS A 24 -7.09 -0.82 14.65
C LYS A 24 -7.63 0.48 14.06
N HIS A 25 -7.91 0.53 12.77
CA HIS A 25 -8.34 1.70 12.02
C HIS A 25 -9.67 1.41 11.33
N ALA A 26 -10.76 1.49 12.10
CA ALA A 26 -12.13 1.26 11.59
C ALA A 26 -12.59 2.33 10.57
N ASP A 27 -11.85 3.42 10.45
CA ASP A 27 -12.06 4.48 9.47
C ASP A 27 -11.56 4.13 8.05
N LEU A 28 -10.73 3.10 7.90
CA LEU A 28 -10.22 2.66 6.60
C LEU A 28 -11.13 1.59 6.00
N LYS A 29 -11.67 1.83 4.79
CA LYS A 29 -12.28 0.75 4.01
C LYS A 29 -11.20 -0.06 3.32
N THR A 30 -11.37 -1.38 3.36
CA THR A 30 -10.45 -2.38 2.83
C THR A 30 -11.11 -3.75 2.92
N ASP A 31 -10.80 -4.64 1.98
CA ASP A 31 -11.13 -6.07 2.05
C ASP A 31 -10.04 -6.89 2.77
N GLY A 32 -8.91 -6.25 3.07
CA GLY A 32 -7.75 -6.79 3.75
C GLY A 32 -6.64 -7.19 2.77
N PHE A 33 -5.39 -7.08 3.20
CA PHE A 33 -4.27 -7.52 2.40
C PHE A 33 -4.30 -9.04 2.22
N THR A 34 -4.26 -9.47 0.96
CA THR A 34 -4.15 -10.89 0.59
C THR A 34 -2.68 -11.32 0.54
N ILE A 35 -2.47 -12.65 0.58
CA ILE A 35 -1.12 -13.22 0.42
C ILE A 35 -0.51 -12.89 -0.94
N GLU A 36 -1.33 -12.77 -1.98
CA GLU A 36 -0.87 -12.43 -3.33
C GLU A 36 -0.38 -10.97 -3.38
N SER A 37 -1.15 -10.04 -2.80
CA SER A 37 -0.75 -8.63 -2.69
C SER A 37 0.54 -8.47 -1.88
N CYS A 38 0.64 -9.11 -0.71
CA CYS A 38 1.85 -9.07 0.10
C CYS A 38 3.03 -9.78 -0.59
N GLY A 39 2.80 -10.87 -1.30
CA GLY A 39 3.83 -11.55 -2.10
C GLY A 39 4.39 -10.64 -3.18
N SER A 40 3.52 -9.89 -3.88
CA SER A 40 3.96 -8.89 -4.86
C SER A 40 4.72 -7.74 -4.20
N MET A 41 4.34 -7.29 -3.01
CA MET A 41 5.06 -6.23 -2.27
C MET A 41 6.45 -6.67 -1.85
N VAL A 42 6.57 -7.90 -1.32
CA VAL A 42 7.88 -8.47 -0.97
C VAL A 42 8.74 -8.59 -2.22
N ALA A 43 8.23 -9.16 -3.30
CA ALA A 43 9.00 -9.38 -4.52
C ALA A 43 9.57 -8.10 -5.17
N VAL A 44 8.92 -6.94 -4.97
CA VAL A 44 9.43 -5.66 -5.50
C VAL A 44 10.33 -4.91 -4.53
N MET A 45 10.31 -5.27 -3.25
CA MET A 45 11.11 -4.63 -2.18
C MET A 45 12.35 -5.46 -1.78
N ASP A 46 12.33 -6.76 -2.08
CA ASP A 46 13.42 -7.72 -1.89
C ASP A 46 14.55 -7.45 -2.89
N SER A 47 15.49 -6.61 -2.47
CA SER A 47 16.61 -6.14 -3.28
C SER A 47 17.76 -7.13 -3.32
N ASP A 48 17.89 -7.97 -2.29
CA ASP A 48 18.92 -9.00 -2.18
C ASP A 48 18.47 -10.39 -2.66
N SER A 49 17.22 -10.50 -3.12
CA SER A 49 16.63 -11.71 -3.71
C SER A 49 16.58 -12.90 -2.73
N THR A 50 16.36 -12.62 -1.45
CA THR A 50 16.20 -13.65 -0.40
C THR A 50 14.82 -14.31 -0.42
N GLY A 51 13.84 -13.71 -1.10
CA GLY A 51 12.43 -14.09 -1.09
C GLY A 51 11.67 -13.59 0.13
N LYS A 52 12.31 -12.78 0.97
CA LYS A 52 11.77 -12.18 2.20
C LYS A 52 12.32 -10.76 2.34
N LEU A 53 11.88 -10.03 3.35
CA LEU A 53 12.40 -8.69 3.64
C LEU A 53 13.32 -8.73 4.84
N GLY A 54 14.57 -8.34 4.64
CA GLY A 54 15.50 -8.05 5.73
C GLY A 54 15.08 -6.82 6.53
N PHE A 55 15.81 -6.51 7.61
CA PHE A 55 15.46 -5.39 8.49
C PHE A 55 15.39 -4.04 7.78
N GLU A 56 16.37 -3.69 6.95
CA GLU A 56 16.39 -2.38 6.28
C GLU A 56 15.32 -2.28 5.18
N GLU A 57 15.06 -3.36 4.45
CA GLU A 57 14.01 -3.43 3.42
C GLU A 57 12.62 -3.29 4.05
N PHE A 58 12.35 -4.06 5.11
CA PHE A 58 11.10 -3.95 5.85
C PHE A 58 10.94 -2.56 6.47
N LYS A 59 11.99 -2.00 7.06
CA LYS A 59 11.96 -0.66 7.65
C LYS A 59 11.67 0.42 6.60
N TYR A 60 12.27 0.31 5.42
CA TYR A 60 12.00 1.20 4.30
C TYR A 60 10.53 1.12 3.88
N LEU A 61 10.05 -0.08 3.57
CA LEU A 61 8.64 -0.34 3.22
C LEU A 61 7.69 0.19 4.28
N TRP A 62 7.96 -0.10 5.55
CA TRP A 62 7.12 0.29 6.67
C TRP A 62 6.99 1.79 6.85
N ASN A 63 8.10 2.52 6.69
CA ASN A 63 8.10 3.99 6.78
C ASN A 63 7.28 4.61 5.64
N ASN A 64 7.39 4.06 4.43
CA ASN A 64 6.60 4.48 3.28
C ASN A 64 5.11 4.19 3.49
N ILE A 65 4.73 2.99 3.95
CA ILE A 65 3.34 2.65 4.26
C ILE A 65 2.74 3.61 5.29
N LYS A 66 3.47 3.96 6.35
CA LYS A 66 3.01 4.94 7.34
C LYS A 66 2.80 6.33 6.75
N LYS A 67 3.73 6.79 5.91
CA LYS A 67 3.61 8.08 5.20
C LYS A 67 2.36 8.07 4.31
N TRP A 68 2.18 7.03 3.51
CA TRP A 68 1.04 6.91 2.61
C TRP A 68 -0.29 6.77 3.35
N GLN A 69 -0.31 6.07 4.50
CA GLN A 69 -1.48 6.02 5.37
C GLN A 69 -1.88 7.42 5.87
N ALA A 70 -0.91 8.25 6.26
CA ALA A 70 -1.21 9.63 6.67
C ALA A 70 -1.78 10.46 5.52
N VAL A 71 -1.24 10.31 4.31
CA VAL A 71 -1.77 10.95 3.10
C VAL A 71 -3.19 10.45 2.80
N TYR A 72 -3.43 9.15 2.83
CA TYR A 72 -4.76 8.57 2.61
C TYR A 72 -5.82 9.20 3.50
N LYS A 73 -5.55 9.27 4.81
CA LYS A 73 -6.46 9.89 5.79
C LYS A 73 -6.63 11.40 5.61
N GLN A 74 -5.63 12.08 5.07
CA GLN A 74 -5.68 13.52 4.82
C GLN A 74 -6.53 13.86 3.59
N TYR A 75 -6.53 12.99 2.58
CA TYR A 75 -7.15 13.24 1.28
C TYR A 75 -8.50 12.55 1.09
N ASP A 76 -8.92 11.67 2.02
CA ASP A 76 -10.31 11.23 2.19
C ASP A 76 -11.15 12.36 2.83
N ALA A 77 -11.47 13.36 2.02
CA ALA A 77 -12.07 14.62 2.49
C ALA A 77 -13.56 14.47 2.83
N ASP A 78 -14.23 13.53 2.17
CA ASP A 78 -15.62 13.19 2.43
C ASP A 78 -15.80 12.14 3.55
N HIS A 79 -14.70 11.64 4.11
CA HIS A 79 -14.66 10.58 5.11
C HIS A 79 -15.43 9.33 4.68
N SER A 80 -15.41 9.06 3.37
CA SER A 80 -15.99 7.86 2.78
C SER A 80 -15.19 6.62 3.15
N GLY A 81 -13.93 6.78 3.60
CA GLY A 81 -12.99 5.71 3.89
C GLY A 81 -12.31 5.15 2.65
N VAL A 82 -12.55 5.75 1.48
CA VAL A 82 -11.92 5.43 0.18
C VAL A 82 -11.33 6.70 -0.44
N ILE A 83 -10.42 6.56 -1.40
CA ILE A 83 -9.95 7.69 -2.22
C ILE A 83 -10.68 7.64 -3.56
N GLY A 84 -11.47 8.66 -3.84
CA GLY A 84 -12.18 8.80 -5.12
C GLY A 84 -11.27 9.23 -6.27
N ALA A 85 -11.76 9.08 -7.51
CA ALA A 85 -11.03 9.46 -8.71
C ALA A 85 -10.61 10.96 -8.74
N ASP A 86 -11.40 11.84 -8.11
CA ASP A 86 -11.10 13.28 -8.02
C ASP A 86 -10.04 13.60 -6.94
N GLU A 87 -9.92 12.75 -5.92
CA GLU A 87 -8.96 12.91 -4.81
C GLU A 87 -7.60 12.28 -5.14
N LEU A 88 -7.63 11.22 -5.94
CA LEU A 88 -6.47 10.40 -6.31
C LEU A 88 -5.27 11.22 -6.83
N PRO A 89 -5.40 12.18 -7.75
CA PRO A 89 -4.24 12.91 -8.27
C PRO A 89 -3.52 13.72 -7.21
N ASN A 90 -4.29 14.32 -6.29
CA ASN A 90 -3.73 15.12 -5.20
C ASN A 90 -3.08 14.23 -4.13
N ALA A 91 -3.71 13.10 -3.79
CA ALA A 91 -3.16 12.12 -2.87
C ALA A 91 -1.82 11.54 -3.40
N PHE A 92 -1.74 11.16 -4.67
CA PHE A 92 -0.51 10.60 -5.26
C PHE A 92 0.61 11.65 -5.35
N ARG A 93 0.28 12.90 -5.69
CA ARG A 93 1.25 14.00 -5.65
C ARG A 93 1.81 14.23 -4.25
N ALA A 94 0.96 14.19 -3.22
CA ALA A 94 1.38 14.31 -1.82
C ALA A 94 2.21 13.11 -1.34
N ALA A 95 1.92 11.91 -1.86
CA ALA A 95 2.71 10.71 -1.62
C ALA A 95 4.12 10.78 -2.25
N GLY A 96 4.32 11.65 -3.24
CA GLY A 96 5.60 11.90 -3.91
C GLY A 96 5.66 11.45 -5.37
N PHE A 97 4.52 11.11 -5.97
CA PHE A 97 4.43 10.55 -7.32
C PHE A 97 3.74 11.53 -8.28
N PRO A 98 4.50 12.39 -9.00
CA PRO A 98 3.95 13.24 -10.04
C PRO A 98 3.71 12.42 -11.32
N LEU A 99 2.56 11.75 -11.39
CA LEU A 99 2.20 10.89 -12.52
C LEU A 99 1.54 11.68 -13.65
N SER A 100 1.63 11.15 -14.88
CA SER A 100 0.88 11.66 -16.02
C SER A 100 -0.56 11.13 -16.03
N ASP A 101 -1.47 11.85 -16.70
CA ASP A 101 -2.88 11.46 -16.80
C ASP A 101 -3.06 10.04 -17.36
N GLN A 102 -2.20 9.63 -18.30
CA GLN A 102 -2.23 8.28 -18.88
C GLN A 102 -1.95 7.20 -17.83
N VAL A 103 -0.99 7.44 -16.93
CA VAL A 103 -0.67 6.51 -15.84
C VAL A 103 -1.80 6.49 -14.81
N PHE A 104 -2.40 7.64 -14.49
CA PHE A 104 -3.56 7.70 -13.60
C PHE A 104 -4.74 6.88 -14.12
N GLN A 105 -5.06 6.97 -15.42
CA GLN A 105 -6.13 6.17 -16.03
C GLN A 105 -5.87 4.65 -15.92
N LEU A 106 -4.61 4.23 -16.05
CA LEU A 106 -4.23 2.83 -15.85
C LEU A 106 -4.35 2.40 -14.39
N ILE A 107 -3.97 3.27 -13.45
CA ILE A 107 -4.09 3.02 -12.01
C ILE A 107 -5.55 2.85 -11.62
N ILE A 108 -6.41 3.80 -11.99
CA ILE A 108 -7.85 3.75 -11.70
C ILE A 108 -8.44 2.44 -12.24
N ARG A 109 -8.15 2.11 -13.51
CA ARG A 109 -8.67 0.89 -14.13
C ARG A 109 -8.20 -0.40 -13.45
N ARG A 110 -7.02 -0.41 -12.81
CA ARG A 110 -6.42 -1.61 -12.23
C ARG A 110 -6.67 -1.78 -10.74
N TYR A 111 -6.81 -0.69 -10.00
CA TYR A 111 -6.82 -0.66 -8.53
C TYR A 111 -8.07 -0.02 -7.94
N SER A 112 -8.95 0.57 -8.75
CA SER A 112 -10.22 1.12 -8.27
C SER A 112 -11.40 0.21 -8.61
N ASP A 113 -12.51 0.39 -7.89
CA ASP A 113 -13.80 -0.22 -8.18
C ASP A 113 -14.47 0.39 -9.42
N ASP A 114 -15.65 -0.12 -9.78
CA ASP A 114 -16.45 0.38 -10.92
C ASP A 114 -16.86 1.86 -10.78
N ASN A 115 -16.79 2.42 -9.58
CA ASN A 115 -17.09 3.83 -9.30
C ASN A 115 -15.82 4.71 -9.29
N GLY A 116 -14.64 4.13 -9.52
CA GLY A 116 -13.35 4.83 -9.48
C GLY A 116 -12.81 5.04 -8.07
N ASN A 117 -13.37 4.39 -7.06
CA ASN A 117 -12.92 4.47 -5.68
C ASN A 117 -11.84 3.44 -5.39
N MET A 118 -10.80 3.87 -4.66
CA MET A 118 -9.68 3.03 -4.25
C MET A 118 -9.68 2.86 -2.74
N ASP A 119 -9.83 1.62 -2.29
CA ASP A 119 -9.70 1.25 -0.89
C ASP A 119 -8.23 1.20 -0.44
N PHE A 120 -8.04 0.99 0.86
CA PHE A 120 -6.73 1.20 1.48
C PHE A 120 -5.67 0.18 1.02
N ASP A 121 -6.03 -1.09 0.87
CA ASP A 121 -5.09 -2.13 0.44
C ASP A 121 -4.68 -1.97 -1.03
N ASN A 122 -5.61 -1.61 -1.93
CA ASN A 122 -5.29 -1.30 -3.32
C ASN A 122 -4.43 -0.05 -3.43
N TYR A 123 -4.71 0.99 -2.62
CA TYR A 123 -3.89 2.21 -2.57
C TYR A 123 -2.44 1.90 -2.16
N ILE A 124 -2.24 1.16 -1.08
CA ILE A 124 -0.89 0.78 -0.63
C ILE A 124 -0.21 -0.13 -1.65
N GLY A 125 -0.89 -1.14 -2.18
CA GLY A 125 -0.34 -2.03 -3.20
C GLY A 125 0.11 -1.30 -4.46
N CYS A 126 -0.67 -0.30 -4.90
CA CYS A 126 -0.32 0.55 -6.02
C CYS A 126 0.96 1.36 -5.74
N LEU A 127 1.03 2.03 -4.58
CA LEU A 127 2.18 2.87 -4.23
C LEU A 127 3.47 2.07 -4.01
N VAL A 128 3.39 0.89 -3.36
CA VAL A 128 4.56 -0.02 -3.24
C VAL A 128 5.11 -0.36 -4.62
N ARG A 129 4.23 -0.65 -5.58
CA ARG A 129 4.64 -1.02 -6.93
C ARG A 129 5.21 0.16 -7.72
N LEU A 130 4.71 1.38 -7.49
CA LEU A 130 5.22 2.60 -8.12
C LEU A 130 6.57 3.03 -7.52
N ASP A 131 6.76 2.84 -6.22
CA ASP A 131 8.02 3.17 -5.52
C ASP A 131 9.20 2.29 -5.97
N ALA A 132 8.91 1.06 -6.40
CA ALA A 132 9.90 0.11 -6.89
C ALA A 132 10.26 0.27 -8.39
N MET A 133 9.63 1.21 -9.11
CA MET A 133 9.92 1.51 -10.54
C MET A 133 10.91 2.65 -10.69
#